data_AF-A0A1Y2F5L3-F1
#
_entry.id   AF-A0A1Y2F5L3-F1
#
_cell.length_a   1.000
_cell.length_b   1.000
_cell.length_c   1.000
_cell.angle_alpha   90.00
_cell.angle_beta   90.00
_cell.angle_gamma   90.00
#
_symmetry.space_group_name_H-M   'P 1'
#
loop_
_entity.id
_entity.type
_entity.pdbx_description
1 polymer ?
#
loop_
_entity_poly.entity_id
_entity_poly.type
_entity_poly.pdbx_seq_one_letter_code
_entity_poly.pdbx_strand_id
1 'polypeptide(L)'
;MNKVKSKEEVLKINDEYYISFYCKNETCILVDFDYTDSFIEFPDENGEITTYIVDTCTYDNIKLNNCFSKKCTTDIQCLSNKCIDEHCAFNEETPIVHCDDIYVKSGCNRSSYMHYGKPYGDLCKVDDECSSKCCIEGTCRIQSYGPSDRSV
;
A
#
# COMPACT_ATOMS: atom_id res chain seq x y z
N MET A 1 14.26 4.69 -9.03
CA MET A 1 13.87 4.52 -10.45
C MET A 1 12.42 4.07 -10.41
N ASN A 2 11.46 5.01 -10.51
CA ASN A 2 10.04 4.74 -10.32
C ASN A 2 9.53 3.91 -11.51
N LYS A 3 9.37 2.59 -11.31
CA LYS A 3 8.80 1.70 -12.32
C LYS A 3 7.28 1.81 -12.26
N VAL A 4 6.76 2.77 -13.01
CA VAL A 4 5.33 2.89 -13.32
C VAL A 4 4.89 1.63 -14.08
N LYS A 5 3.78 1.02 -13.67
CA LYS A 5 3.18 -0.17 -14.30
C LYS A 5 1.66 -0.04 -14.35
N SER A 6 1.01 -0.74 -15.26
CA SER A 6 -0.44 -0.92 -15.19
C SER A 6 -0.83 -1.97 -14.14
N LYS A 7 -2.08 -1.97 -13.70
CA LYS A 7 -2.59 -3.03 -12.81
C LYS A 7 -2.43 -4.43 -13.40
N GLU A 8 -2.72 -4.60 -14.68
CA GLU A 8 -2.54 -5.89 -15.35
C GLU A 8 -1.08 -6.34 -15.41
N GLU A 9 -0.15 -5.42 -15.57
CA GLU A 9 1.28 -5.72 -15.57
C GLU A 9 1.77 -6.14 -14.18
N VAL A 10 1.25 -5.52 -13.13
CA VAL A 10 1.57 -5.88 -11.74
C VAL A 10 1.09 -7.30 -11.44
N LEU A 11 -0.15 -7.67 -11.79
CA LEU A 11 -0.66 -9.04 -11.56
C LEU A 11 0.12 -10.15 -12.28
N LYS A 12 0.84 -9.82 -13.35
CA LYS A 12 1.67 -10.78 -14.09
C LYS A 12 3.02 -11.02 -13.40
N ILE A 13 3.40 -10.20 -12.42
CA ILE A 13 4.61 -10.39 -11.65
C ILE A 13 4.41 -11.61 -10.74
N ASN A 14 5.36 -12.54 -10.83
CA ASN A 14 5.43 -13.74 -10.02
C ASN A 14 6.90 -14.01 -9.71
N ASP A 15 7.15 -14.71 -8.61
CA ASP A 15 8.50 -15.11 -8.16
C ASP A 15 9.48 -13.95 -7.90
N GLU A 16 8.94 -12.74 -7.70
CA GLU A 16 9.65 -11.55 -7.21
C GLU A 16 9.25 -11.33 -5.74
N TYR A 17 10.19 -10.86 -4.92
CA TYR A 17 10.00 -10.76 -3.47
C TYR A 17 10.28 -9.34 -3.00
N TYR A 18 9.66 -8.95 -1.89
CA TYR A 18 9.88 -7.65 -1.25
C TYR A 18 9.53 -6.49 -2.19
N ILE A 19 8.42 -6.63 -2.92
CA ILE A 19 7.94 -5.63 -3.87
C ILE A 19 6.50 -5.26 -3.57
N SER A 20 6.25 -3.96 -3.61
CA SER A 20 4.95 -3.42 -3.25
C SER A 20 4.58 -2.25 -4.15
N PHE A 21 3.28 -2.05 -4.34
CA PHE A 21 2.76 -1.01 -5.21
C PHE A 21 1.60 -0.30 -4.56
N TYR A 22 1.57 1.02 -4.69
CA TYR A 22 0.33 1.77 -4.59
C TYR A 22 -0.22 2.02 -5.98
N CYS A 23 -1.53 1.88 -6.13
CA CYS A 23 -2.22 2.09 -7.39
C CYS A 23 -3.28 3.18 -7.27
N LYS A 24 -3.34 4.02 -8.29
CA LYS A 24 -4.38 5.01 -8.51
C LYS A 24 -4.88 4.86 -9.94
N ASN A 25 -6.18 4.60 -10.09
CA ASN A 25 -6.78 4.19 -11.37
C ASN A 25 -6.09 2.93 -11.93
N GLU A 26 -5.62 2.97 -13.18
CA GLU A 26 -4.88 1.87 -13.81
C GLU A 26 -3.37 1.94 -13.59
N THR A 27 -2.87 3.03 -13.00
CA THR A 27 -1.44 3.26 -12.79
C THR A 27 -1.03 2.76 -11.41
N CYS A 28 0.09 2.04 -11.34
CA CYS A 28 0.71 1.53 -10.13
C CYS A 28 2.17 1.97 -10.08
N ILE A 29 2.62 2.37 -8.89
CA ILE A 29 3.97 2.85 -8.64
C ILE A 29 4.63 1.90 -7.65
N LEU A 30 5.78 1.34 -8.04
CA LEU A 30 6.61 0.53 -7.17
C LEU A 30 7.10 1.37 -5.98
N VAL A 31 6.92 0.84 -4.77
CA VAL A 31 7.42 1.41 -3.52
C VAL A 31 8.30 0.40 -2.80
N ASP A 32 9.09 0.89 -1.85
CA ASP A 32 9.86 0.02 -0.96
C ASP A 32 8.91 -0.80 -0.07
N PHE A 33 9.22 -2.09 0.12
CA PHE A 33 8.46 -2.98 1.00
C PHE A 33 8.64 -2.64 2.49
N ASP A 34 9.61 -1.79 2.82
CA ASP A 34 9.76 -1.25 4.18
C ASP A 34 8.86 -0.01 4.41
N TYR A 35 8.18 0.50 3.36
CA TYR A 35 7.19 1.60 3.38
C TYR A 35 7.59 2.82 4.22
N THR A 36 8.87 3.17 4.18
CA THR A 36 9.37 4.38 4.86
C THR A 36 8.99 5.66 4.12
N ASP A 37 8.44 5.54 2.92
CA ASP A 37 8.07 6.66 2.07
C ASP A 37 6.71 7.25 2.49
N SER A 38 6.74 8.44 3.07
CA SER A 38 5.53 9.21 3.37
C SER A 38 4.82 9.77 2.13
N PHE A 39 5.47 9.73 0.96
CA PHE A 39 5.02 10.35 -0.26
C PHE A 39 5.14 9.42 -1.45
N ILE A 40 4.27 9.61 -2.43
CA ILE A 40 4.33 8.91 -3.71
C ILE A 40 4.02 9.84 -4.88
N GLU A 41 4.63 9.58 -6.02
CA GLU A 41 4.51 10.40 -7.22
C GLU A 41 3.76 9.64 -8.32
N PHE A 42 2.63 10.18 -8.76
CA PHE A 42 1.88 9.67 -9.91
C PHE A 42 2.00 10.65 -11.07
N PRO A 43 2.40 10.18 -12.27
CA PRO A 43 2.27 10.98 -13.48
C PRO A 43 0.80 11.04 -13.92
N ASP A 44 0.37 12.19 -14.42
CA ASP A 44 -0.91 12.36 -15.11
C ASP A 44 -0.80 11.98 -16.60
N GLU A 45 -1.89 12.14 -17.35
CA GLU A 45 -1.94 11.84 -18.79
C GLU A 45 -0.98 12.70 -19.64
N ASN A 46 -0.62 13.89 -19.16
CA ASN A 46 0.30 14.81 -19.82
C ASN A 46 1.76 14.61 -19.39
N GLY A 47 2.01 13.72 -18.42
CA GLY A 47 3.32 13.48 -17.82
C GLY A 47 3.67 14.47 -16.69
N GLU A 48 2.73 15.29 -16.23
CA GLU A 48 2.89 16.13 -15.05
C GLU A 48 2.83 15.24 -13.79
N ILE A 49 3.80 15.42 -12.90
CA ILE A 49 3.94 14.59 -11.70
C ILE A 49 3.16 15.25 -10.55
N THR A 50 2.20 14.52 -9.99
CA THR A 50 1.54 14.91 -8.73
C THR A 50 2.06 14.06 -7.59
N THR A 51 2.51 14.71 -6.52
CA THR A 51 2.93 14.07 -5.27
C THR A 51 1.76 13.97 -4.31
N TYR A 52 1.56 12.79 -3.73
CA TYR A 52 0.54 12.50 -2.72
C TYR A 52 1.18 12.03 -1.43
N ILE A 53 0.55 12.35 -0.30
CA ILE A 53 0.84 11.75 1.01
C ILE A 53 0.18 10.37 1.05
N VAL A 54 0.94 9.34 1.40
CA VAL A 54 0.43 7.96 1.55
C VAL A 54 0.20 7.56 3.01
N ASP A 55 0.88 8.22 3.94
CA ASP A 55 0.69 8.02 5.38
C ASP A 55 -0.77 8.33 5.75
N THR A 56 -1.55 7.28 5.96
CA THR A 56 -3.00 7.38 6.17
C THR A 56 -3.39 6.76 7.50
N CYS A 57 -4.26 7.44 8.23
CA CYS A 57 -4.70 7.04 9.55
C CYS A 57 -6.20 6.73 9.59
N THR A 58 -6.60 5.91 10.55
CA THR A 58 -8.01 5.76 10.91
C THR A 58 -8.51 7.02 11.62
N TYR A 59 -9.82 7.30 11.50
CA TYR A 59 -10.45 8.44 12.18
C TYR A 59 -10.22 8.43 13.68
N ASP A 60 -10.27 7.25 14.30
CA ASP A 60 -10.07 7.10 15.74
C ASP A 60 -8.64 7.47 16.14
N ASN A 61 -7.63 7.06 15.35
CA ASN A 61 -6.24 7.44 15.60
C ASN A 61 -6.01 8.95 15.45
N ILE A 62 -6.67 9.60 14.47
CA ILE A 62 -6.62 11.05 14.31
C ILE A 62 -7.23 11.75 15.54
N LYS A 63 -8.44 11.35 15.94
CA LYS A 63 -9.12 11.93 17.12
C LYS A 63 -8.37 11.73 18.43
N LEU A 64 -7.68 10.60 18.58
CA LEU A 64 -6.85 10.30 19.74
C LEU A 64 -5.46 10.95 19.68
N ASN A 65 -5.17 11.75 18.63
CA ASN A 65 -3.87 12.36 18.38
C ASN A 65 -2.72 11.33 18.35
N ASN A 66 -3.01 10.16 17.80
CA ASN A 66 -2.09 9.02 17.64
C ASN A 66 -1.75 8.77 16.16
N CYS A 67 -1.91 9.79 15.32
CA CYS A 67 -1.52 9.78 13.92
C CYS A 67 -0.22 10.57 13.74
N PHE A 68 0.84 9.90 13.31
CA PHE A 68 2.15 10.53 13.09
C PHE A 68 2.45 10.78 11.60
N SER A 69 1.41 10.78 10.76
CA SER A 69 1.52 11.02 9.32
C SER A 69 2.07 12.41 9.01
N LYS A 70 2.54 12.61 7.78
CA LYS A 70 2.69 13.98 7.24
C LYS A 70 1.37 14.73 7.30
N LYS A 71 1.51 16.05 7.47
CA LYS A 71 0.35 16.94 7.51
C LYS A 71 -0.17 17.25 6.13
N CYS A 72 -1.48 17.20 5.96
CA CYS A 72 -2.19 17.69 4.79
C CYS A 72 -2.90 19.00 5.12
N THR A 73 -3.15 19.83 4.11
CA THR A 73 -3.96 21.05 4.21
C THR A 73 -5.24 20.97 3.37
N THR A 74 -5.27 20.08 2.38
CA THR A 74 -6.42 19.84 1.51
C THR A 74 -6.54 18.35 1.17
N ASP A 75 -7.75 17.91 0.82
CA ASP A 75 -8.05 16.51 0.50
C ASP A 75 -7.17 15.97 -0.64
N ILE A 76 -6.94 16.79 -1.68
CA ILE A 76 -6.22 16.39 -2.90
C ILE A 76 -4.75 16.05 -2.66
N GLN A 77 -4.17 16.48 -1.53
CA GLN A 77 -2.80 16.11 -1.16
C GLN A 77 -2.69 14.66 -0.67
N CYS A 78 -3.79 14.07 -0.21
CA CYS A 78 -3.82 12.70 0.29
C CYS A 78 -4.11 11.72 -0.85
N LEU A 79 -3.43 10.57 -0.86
CA LEU A 79 -3.75 9.51 -1.83
C LEU A 79 -5.19 9.02 -1.66
N SER A 80 -5.69 8.99 -0.42
CA SER A 80 -7.09 8.69 -0.06
C SER A 80 -8.08 9.81 -0.40
N ASN A 81 -7.62 10.94 -0.94
CA ASN A 81 -8.42 12.14 -1.20
C ASN A 81 -9.25 12.59 0.02
N LYS A 82 -8.64 12.55 1.21
CA LYS A 82 -9.31 12.94 2.45
C LYS A 82 -8.33 13.42 3.52
N CYS A 83 -8.49 14.67 3.92
CA CYS A 83 -7.68 15.35 4.92
C CYS A 83 -8.56 15.80 6.10
N ILE A 84 -8.27 15.30 7.30
CA ILE A 84 -9.02 15.59 8.52
C ILE A 84 -8.06 15.95 9.63
N ASP A 85 -8.30 17.09 10.28
CA ASP A 85 -7.47 17.61 11.38
C ASP A 85 -5.97 17.60 11.02
N GLU A 86 -5.67 18.05 9.79
CA GLU A 86 -4.32 18.06 9.20
C GLU A 86 -3.71 16.69 8.89
N HIS A 87 -4.46 15.58 8.95
CA HIS A 87 -3.96 14.23 8.67
C HIS A 87 -4.74 13.54 7.53
N CYS A 88 -4.05 12.75 6.72
CA CYS A 88 -4.72 11.94 5.70
C CYS A 88 -5.49 10.79 6.38
N ALA A 89 -6.76 10.65 6.02
CA ALA A 89 -7.65 9.65 6.59
C ALA A 89 -8.07 8.61 5.56
N PHE A 90 -8.30 7.36 5.98
CA PHE A 90 -8.87 6.36 5.08
C PHE A 90 -10.25 6.80 4.57
N ASN A 91 -10.52 6.54 3.30
CA ASN A 91 -11.73 6.98 2.62
C ASN A 91 -12.36 5.85 1.81
N GLU A 92 -13.55 5.43 2.20
CA GLU A 92 -14.30 4.37 1.51
C GLU A 92 -14.80 4.80 0.12
N GLU A 93 -14.95 6.11 -0.14
CA GLU A 93 -15.37 6.62 -1.45
C GLU A 93 -14.22 6.59 -2.48
N THR A 94 -13.00 6.78 -2.01
CA THR A 94 -11.77 6.72 -2.81
C THR A 94 -10.74 5.87 -2.09
N PRO A 95 -10.96 4.53 -2.03
CA PRO A 95 -10.10 3.64 -1.27
C PRO A 95 -8.72 3.59 -1.89
N ILE A 96 -7.70 3.58 -1.03
CA ILE A 96 -6.33 3.36 -1.46
C ILE A 96 -6.23 1.90 -1.92
N VAL A 97 -5.70 1.68 -3.12
CA VAL A 97 -5.42 0.34 -3.63
C VAL A 97 -3.94 0.07 -3.46
N HIS A 98 -3.64 -0.98 -2.73
CA HIS A 98 -2.29 -1.42 -2.44
C HIS A 98 -2.07 -2.85 -2.97
N CYS A 99 -0.83 -3.19 -3.31
CA CYS A 99 -0.50 -4.49 -3.88
C CYS A 99 0.83 -4.99 -3.37
N ASP A 100 0.84 -6.21 -2.82
CA ASP A 100 2.04 -6.84 -2.27
C ASP A 100 2.29 -8.18 -2.93
N ASP A 101 3.57 -8.56 -2.99
CA ASP A 101 3.91 -9.95 -3.26
C ASP A 101 3.49 -10.82 -2.09
N ILE A 102 2.75 -11.89 -2.36
CA ILE A 102 2.37 -12.90 -1.36
C ILE A 102 3.32 -14.07 -1.49
N TYR A 103 4.12 -14.28 -0.44
CA TYR A 103 5.05 -15.40 -0.40
C TYR A 103 4.34 -16.73 -0.16
N VAL A 104 4.59 -17.69 -1.03
CA VAL A 104 4.07 -19.06 -0.93
C VAL A 104 5.25 -20.03 -0.82
N LYS A 105 5.23 -20.85 0.25
CA LYS A 105 6.22 -21.92 0.45
C LYS A 105 5.53 -23.27 0.47
N SER A 106 5.91 -24.14 -0.46
CA SER A 106 5.48 -25.54 -0.51
C SER A 106 6.70 -26.45 -0.59
N GLY A 107 7.08 -27.05 0.55
CA GLY A 107 8.32 -27.83 0.66
C GLY A 107 9.56 -26.97 0.42
N CYS A 108 10.38 -27.36 -0.58
CA CYS A 108 11.55 -26.62 -1.03
C CYS A 108 11.23 -25.56 -2.10
N ASN A 109 10.02 -25.59 -2.68
CA ASN A 109 9.62 -24.62 -3.69
C ASN A 109 9.17 -23.34 -3.00
N ARG A 110 9.70 -22.23 -3.51
CA ARG A 110 9.36 -20.87 -3.10
C ARG A 110 8.79 -20.19 -4.34
N SER A 111 7.66 -19.54 -4.17
CA SER A 111 7.04 -18.74 -5.21
C SER A 111 6.38 -17.52 -4.58
N SER A 112 6.03 -16.54 -5.41
CA SER A 112 5.20 -15.42 -4.99
C SER A 112 4.25 -15.02 -6.11
N TYR A 113 3.16 -14.35 -5.73
CA TYR A 113 2.22 -13.75 -6.66
C TYR A 113 1.74 -12.41 -6.10
N MET A 114 1.38 -11.47 -6.96
CA MET A 114 0.86 -10.18 -6.51
C MET A 114 -0.60 -10.28 -6.06
N HIS A 115 -0.94 -9.66 -4.93
CA HIS A 115 -2.30 -9.57 -4.42
C HIS A 115 -2.70 -8.12 -4.15
N TYR A 116 -3.85 -7.70 -4.67
CA TYR A 116 -4.40 -6.38 -4.38
C TYR A 116 -5.25 -6.41 -3.12
N GLY A 117 -5.21 -5.31 -2.37
CA GLY A 117 -6.12 -5.10 -1.26
C GLY A 117 -5.95 -3.73 -0.64
N LYS A 118 -6.47 -3.61 0.58
CA LYS A 118 -6.31 -2.42 1.42
C LYS A 118 -4.87 -2.29 1.91
N PRO A 119 -4.38 -1.05 2.08
CA PRO A 119 -3.06 -0.79 2.63
C PRO A 119 -3.00 -1.10 4.13
N TYR A 120 -1.80 -1.04 4.70
CA TYR A 120 -1.60 -1.29 6.12
C TYR A 120 -2.22 -0.19 6.99
N GLY A 121 -2.70 -0.58 8.16
CA GLY A 121 -3.39 0.31 9.08
C GLY A 121 -4.86 0.54 8.75
N ASP A 122 -5.33 0.14 7.57
CA ASP A 122 -6.74 0.19 7.20
C ASP A 122 -7.54 -0.93 7.86
N LEU A 123 -8.85 -0.74 7.99
CA LEU A 123 -9.75 -1.69 8.64
C LEU A 123 -10.08 -2.88 7.73
N CYS A 124 -10.09 -4.08 8.30
CA CYS A 124 -10.39 -5.32 7.59
C CYS A 124 -11.22 -6.27 8.46
N LYS A 125 -11.91 -7.22 7.82
CA LYS A 125 -12.62 -8.31 8.51
C LYS A 125 -12.02 -9.68 8.26
N VAL A 126 -11.41 -9.87 7.09
CA VAL A 126 -10.77 -11.10 6.66
C VAL A 126 -9.45 -10.79 5.96
N ASP A 127 -8.54 -11.75 5.97
CA ASP A 127 -7.20 -11.62 5.41
C ASP A 127 -7.19 -11.13 3.97
N ASP A 128 -8.05 -11.70 3.11
CA ASP A 128 -8.08 -11.38 1.68
C ASP A 128 -8.45 -9.92 1.36
N GLU A 129 -9.01 -9.16 2.31
CA GLU A 129 -9.25 -7.72 2.14
C GLU A 129 -7.93 -6.91 2.12
N CYS A 130 -6.89 -7.40 2.77
CA CYS A 130 -5.59 -6.75 2.87
C CYS A 130 -4.67 -7.17 1.72
N SER A 131 -3.88 -6.23 1.19
CA SER A 131 -2.90 -6.53 0.12
C SER A 131 -1.88 -7.60 0.54
N SER A 132 -1.54 -7.64 1.82
CA SER A 132 -0.62 -8.60 2.46
C SER A 132 -1.28 -9.93 2.86
N LYS A 133 -2.59 -10.08 2.67
CA LYS A 133 -3.37 -11.19 3.21
C LYS A 133 -3.23 -11.39 4.73
N CYS A 134 -3.14 -10.29 5.48
CA CYS A 134 -2.90 -10.32 6.92
C CYS A 134 -3.80 -9.31 7.64
N CYS A 135 -4.95 -9.78 8.13
CA CYS A 135 -5.90 -9.00 8.91
C CYS A 135 -5.82 -9.38 10.39
N ILE A 136 -5.13 -8.56 11.19
CA ILE A 136 -4.90 -8.83 12.62
C ILE A 136 -5.61 -7.78 13.45
N GLU A 137 -6.44 -8.22 14.40
CA GLU A 137 -7.21 -7.36 15.30
C GLU A 137 -8.09 -6.34 14.54
N GLY A 138 -8.58 -6.72 13.35
CA GLY A 138 -9.43 -5.87 12.51
C GLY A 138 -8.68 -4.83 11.67
N THR A 139 -7.34 -4.93 11.58
CA THR A 139 -6.50 -3.99 10.84
C THR A 139 -5.52 -4.71 9.93
N CYS A 140 -5.32 -4.21 8.71
CA CYS A 140 -4.34 -4.74 7.77
C CYS A 140 -2.91 -4.53 8.28
N ARG A 141 -2.11 -5.58 8.28
CA ARG A 141 -0.71 -5.57 8.73
C ARG A 141 0.22 -6.04 7.62
N ILE A 142 1.50 -5.69 7.70
CA ILE A 142 2.53 -6.28 6.83
C ILE A 142 2.59 -7.79 7.03
N GLN A 143 2.83 -8.55 5.95
CA GLN A 143 3.11 -9.98 6.08
C GLN A 143 4.49 -10.19 6.74
N SER A 144 4.60 -11.18 7.63
CA SER A 144 5.90 -11.59 8.20
C SER A 144 6.58 -12.71 7.41
N TYR A 145 5.97 -13.15 6.31
CA TYR A 145 6.44 -14.25 5.49
C TYR A 145 7.26 -13.70 4.32
N GLY A 146 8.47 -14.22 4.17
CA GLY A 146 9.34 -13.88 3.06
C GLY A 146 10.51 -14.87 3.00
N PRO A 147 11.25 -14.91 1.88
CA PRO A 147 12.46 -15.71 1.82
C PRO A 147 13.46 -15.17 2.84
N SER A 148 13.68 -15.89 3.96
CA SER A 148 14.75 -15.53 4.89
C SER A 148 16.05 -15.46 4.09
N ASP A 149 16.70 -14.29 4.06
CA ASP A 149 18.08 -14.14 3.63
C ASP A 149 18.98 -14.92 4.60
N ARG A 150 18.96 -16.23 4.42
CA ARG A 150 19.90 -17.21 4.93
C ARG A 150 20.19 -18.18 3.79
N SER A 151 20.73 -17.60 2.73
CA SER A 151 21.56 -18.32 1.77
C SER A 151 23.00 -18.08 2.22
N VAL A 152 23.50 -18.93 3.13
CA VAL A 152 24.95 -19.15 3.31
C VAL A 152 25.39 -20.12 2.22
#